data_AF-A0A5C7GWU6-F1
#
_entry.id   AF-A0A5C7GWU6-F1
#
_cell.length_a   1.000
_cell.length_b   1.000
_cell.length_c   1.000
_cell.angle_alpha   90.00
_cell.angle_beta   90.00
_cell.angle_gamma   90.00
#
_symmetry.space_group_name_H-M   'P 1'
#
loop_
_entity.id
_entity.type
_entity.pdbx_description
1 polymer ?
#
loop_
_entity_poly.entity_id
_entity_poly.type
_entity_poly.pdbx_seq_one_letter_code
_entity_poly.pdbx_strand_id
1 'polypeptide(L)'
;MYVVLIKGPAANPKSYADVQKHLLEMMGNGMHPNVATYNAIFEGFVRELKIKEAHQFLRKMKIKDYPEPKRPGLWRNHLHSLWKQTYRKDQAWKYRVEVEMDEQKGYKYLQCKLCDKILKGWVYRMKEHLASIHGNVVPCTNVTLKDLEGNKQGLDKEARENTCMDIARFFYENGRAFNVASSPSFVNMLRSVGNYGRDLKEPTTHELSTTLLMAEEVNTQSIVDEVRKHMDSNIGVHYVGWVEGYERKTIVKLPRKQSIWHSVLKFKLCKVRSVQFGQKGIPYLNTYDGRTIRYPDPLIKANDTIKLDLETNKITDFIKFDVGNVVMVTGGRNRGRVGIIKNREKQKGSFETVHIQDALGHEFATRLGNVYTIGKGSKPWVSLPKGKGIKLSIIEEARKRQAQATATTA
;
A
#
# COMPACT_ATOMS: atom_id res chain seq x y z
N MET A 1 44.78 -27.81 2.34
CA MET A 1 45.04 -26.76 1.32
C MET A 1 44.22 -25.49 1.59
N TYR A 2 42.89 -25.57 1.68
CA TYR A 2 42.00 -24.40 1.85
C TYR A 2 42.24 -23.53 3.10
N VAL A 3 42.69 -24.10 4.22
CA VAL A 3 42.97 -23.33 5.45
C VAL A 3 44.06 -22.28 5.23
N VAL A 4 45.10 -22.60 4.44
CA VAL A 4 46.18 -21.66 4.11
C VAL A 4 45.69 -20.59 3.12
N LEU A 5 44.89 -21.00 2.13
CA LEU A 5 44.25 -20.13 1.15
C LEU A 5 43.19 -19.19 1.76
N ILE A 6 42.69 -19.48 2.96
CA ILE A 6 41.76 -18.61 3.69
C ILE A 6 42.52 -17.73 4.69
N LYS A 7 43.49 -18.29 5.44
CA LYS A 7 44.25 -17.55 6.46
C LYS A 7 45.11 -16.42 5.89
N GLY A 8 45.79 -16.64 4.76
CA GLY A 8 46.62 -15.62 4.13
C GLY A 8 45.80 -14.40 3.67
N PRO A 9 44.77 -14.60 2.81
CA PRO A 9 43.88 -13.53 2.36
C PRO A 9 43.07 -12.88 3.48
N ALA A 10 42.68 -13.61 4.54
CA ALA A 10 41.97 -13.04 5.68
C ALA A 10 42.81 -12.04 6.51
N ALA A 11 44.13 -12.02 6.33
CA ALA A 11 44.99 -11.01 6.94
C ALA A 11 44.93 -9.65 6.20
N ASN A 12 44.47 -9.62 4.94
CA ASN A 12 44.49 -8.44 4.07
C ASN A 12 43.07 -7.91 3.75
N PRO A 13 42.79 -6.61 3.93
CA PRO A 13 41.43 -6.04 3.85
C PRO A 13 40.76 -6.15 2.48
N LYS A 14 41.54 -6.13 1.41
CA LYS A 14 41.06 -6.10 0.02
C LYS A 14 40.75 -7.47 -0.56
N SER A 15 41.09 -8.56 0.14
CA SER A 15 40.97 -9.94 -0.35
C SER A 15 39.78 -10.69 0.26
N TYR A 16 38.83 -9.99 0.88
CA TYR A 16 37.68 -10.63 1.55
C TYR A 16 36.74 -11.35 0.56
N ALA A 17 36.65 -10.86 -0.67
CA ALA A 17 35.94 -11.56 -1.75
C ALA A 17 36.58 -12.92 -2.06
N ASP A 18 37.91 -12.98 -2.01
CA ASP A 18 38.65 -14.23 -2.21
C ASP A 18 38.45 -15.17 -1.02
N VAL A 19 38.44 -14.66 0.21
CA VAL A 19 38.12 -15.44 1.42
C VAL A 19 36.73 -16.09 1.31
N GLN A 20 35.71 -15.35 0.86
CA GLN A 20 34.37 -15.89 0.67
C GLN A 20 34.30 -16.91 -0.47
N LYS A 21 35.01 -16.66 -1.57
CA LYS A 21 35.08 -17.58 -2.72
C LYS A 21 35.70 -18.92 -2.33
N HIS A 22 36.87 -18.90 -1.68
CA HIS A 22 37.57 -20.13 -1.25
C HIS A 22 36.79 -20.86 -0.15
N LEU A 23 36.03 -20.14 0.70
CA LEU A 23 35.14 -20.77 1.67
C LEU A 23 33.98 -21.50 0.97
N LEU A 24 33.36 -20.88 -0.04
CA LEU A 24 32.28 -21.50 -0.82
C LEU A 24 32.76 -22.69 -1.65
N GLU A 25 33.94 -22.61 -2.25
CA GLU A 25 34.56 -23.72 -2.99
C GLU A 25 34.92 -24.89 -2.06
N MET A 26 35.50 -24.60 -0.89
CA MET A 26 35.78 -25.63 0.11
C MET A 26 34.49 -26.35 0.54
N MET A 27 33.41 -25.60 0.72
CA MET A 27 32.10 -26.14 1.08
C MET A 27 31.42 -26.90 -0.06
N GLY A 28 31.59 -26.45 -1.32
CA GLY A 28 31.07 -27.12 -2.51
C GLY A 28 31.72 -28.48 -2.76
N ASN A 29 32.98 -28.64 -2.34
CA ASN A 29 33.72 -29.89 -2.40
C ASN A 29 33.49 -30.80 -1.17
N GLY A 30 32.43 -30.56 -0.39
CA GLY A 30 32.04 -31.40 0.74
C GLY A 30 32.93 -31.29 1.99
N MET A 31 33.85 -30.30 2.05
CA MET A 31 34.72 -30.09 3.19
C MET A 31 34.17 -29.02 4.13
N HIS A 32 34.18 -29.29 5.43
CA HIS A 32 33.67 -28.37 6.44
C HIS A 32 34.75 -27.44 7.01
N PRO A 33 34.50 -26.12 7.14
CA PRO A 33 35.43 -25.21 7.78
C PRO A 33 35.72 -25.60 9.22
N ASN A 34 36.99 -25.66 9.58
CA ASN A 34 37.41 -25.93 10.96
C ASN A 34 37.47 -24.64 11.80
N VAL A 35 37.62 -24.78 13.12
CA VAL A 35 37.72 -23.66 14.07
C VAL A 35 38.78 -22.63 13.66
N ALA A 36 39.93 -23.09 13.17
CA ALA A 36 41.01 -22.21 12.73
C ALA A 36 40.65 -21.35 11.51
N THR A 37 39.77 -21.85 10.65
CA THR A 37 39.24 -21.12 9.48
C THR A 37 38.25 -20.05 9.92
N TYR A 38 37.37 -20.37 10.87
CA TYR A 38 36.46 -19.38 11.46
C TYR A 38 37.21 -18.27 12.19
N ASN A 39 38.19 -18.64 13.03
CA ASN A 39 38.96 -17.66 13.80
C ASN A 39 39.63 -16.63 12.89
N ALA A 40 40.24 -17.08 11.78
CA ALA A 40 40.89 -16.19 10.81
C ALA A 40 39.91 -15.21 10.13
N ILE A 41 38.71 -15.69 9.77
CA ILE A 41 37.68 -14.85 9.15
C ILE A 41 37.15 -13.81 10.16
N PHE A 42 36.89 -14.21 11.40
CA PHE A 42 36.43 -13.29 12.43
C PHE A 42 37.50 -12.30 12.84
N GLU A 43 38.77 -12.70 12.98
CA GLU A 43 39.89 -11.80 13.23
C GLU A 43 40.01 -10.74 12.11
N GLY A 44 39.78 -11.13 10.86
CA GLY A 44 39.70 -10.20 9.72
C GLY A 44 38.56 -9.19 9.84
N PHE A 45 37.34 -9.66 10.17
CA PHE A 45 36.19 -8.77 10.39
C PHE A 45 36.38 -7.81 11.57
N VAL A 46 37.04 -8.29 12.63
CA VAL A 46 37.35 -7.51 13.83
C VAL A 46 38.35 -6.40 13.51
N ARG A 47 39.40 -6.70 12.73
CA ARG A 47 40.40 -5.73 12.30
C ARG A 47 39.78 -4.58 11.48
N GLU A 48 38.74 -4.89 10.70
CA GLU A 48 38.05 -3.94 9.82
C GLU A 48 36.78 -3.30 10.43
N LEU A 49 36.45 -3.59 11.70
CA LEU A 49 35.25 -3.07 12.39
C LEU A 49 33.90 -3.37 11.69
N LYS A 50 33.82 -4.43 10.88
CA LYS A 50 32.61 -4.80 10.12
C LYS A 50 31.67 -5.72 10.90
N ILE A 51 31.10 -5.21 12.00
CA ILE A 51 30.31 -5.98 12.97
C ILE A 51 29.02 -6.57 12.35
N LYS A 52 28.34 -5.82 11.46
CA LYS A 52 27.10 -6.29 10.81
C LYS A 52 27.36 -7.49 9.91
N GLU A 53 28.46 -7.47 9.16
CA GLU A 53 28.87 -8.56 8.28
C GLU A 53 29.29 -9.80 9.08
N ALA A 54 29.99 -9.60 10.20
CA ALA A 54 30.33 -10.68 11.13
C ALA A 54 29.08 -11.36 11.74
N HIS A 55 28.08 -10.57 12.13
CA HIS A 55 26.79 -11.10 12.60
C HIS A 55 26.00 -11.82 11.51
N GLN A 56 26.00 -11.30 10.29
CA GLN A 56 25.34 -11.94 9.14
C GLN A 56 26.03 -13.26 8.78
N PHE A 57 27.36 -13.29 8.85
CA PHE A 57 28.16 -14.49 8.65
C PHE A 57 27.82 -15.57 9.69
N LEU A 58 27.77 -15.23 10.99
CA LEU A 58 27.34 -16.17 12.05
C LEU A 58 25.93 -16.74 11.81
N ARG A 59 24.97 -15.90 11.40
CA ARG A 59 23.60 -16.34 11.11
C ARG A 59 23.56 -17.33 9.95
N LYS A 60 24.30 -17.04 8.86
CA LYS A 60 24.39 -17.94 7.70
C LYS A 60 24.97 -19.31 8.07
N MET A 61 25.89 -19.35 9.03
CA MET A 61 26.47 -20.62 9.51
C MET A 61 25.50 -21.41 10.41
N LYS A 62 24.67 -20.73 11.22
CA LYS A 62 23.65 -21.40 12.05
C LYS A 62 22.49 -21.98 11.25
N ILE A 63 22.02 -21.26 10.22
CA ILE A 63 20.87 -21.68 9.38
C ILE A 63 21.17 -22.97 8.61
N LYS A 64 22.45 -23.24 8.30
CA LYS A 64 22.88 -24.40 7.54
C LYS A 64 23.35 -25.57 8.43
N ASP A 65 22.98 -25.54 9.71
CA ASP A 65 23.18 -26.60 10.71
C ASP A 65 24.65 -27.05 10.91
N TYR A 66 25.57 -26.10 10.86
CA TYR A 66 27.00 -26.38 11.01
C TYR A 66 27.47 -26.33 12.48
N PRO A 67 28.43 -27.18 12.88
CA PRO A 67 28.90 -27.25 14.27
C PRO A 67 29.55 -25.92 14.71
N GLU A 68 29.06 -25.35 15.81
CA GLU A 68 29.68 -24.17 16.45
C GLU A 68 31.13 -24.49 16.86
N PRO A 69 32.08 -23.54 16.72
CA PRO A 69 33.45 -23.75 17.17
C PRO A 69 33.47 -24.00 18.69
N LYS A 70 34.26 -25.00 19.11
CA LYS A 70 34.31 -25.57 20.49
C LYS A 70 34.60 -24.58 21.65
N ARG A 71 34.81 -23.28 21.39
CA ARG A 71 34.99 -22.23 22.42
C ARG A 71 34.19 -20.95 22.11
N PRO A 72 32.86 -20.92 22.39
CA PRO A 72 32.00 -19.76 22.13
C PRO A 72 32.29 -18.52 23.00
N GLY A 73 32.91 -18.72 24.17
CA GLY A 73 33.11 -17.65 25.17
C GLY A 73 34.14 -16.59 24.78
N LEU A 74 35.20 -16.97 24.05
CA LEU A 74 36.25 -16.04 23.64
C LEU A 74 35.69 -14.99 22.67
N TRP A 75 34.85 -15.43 21.73
CA TRP A 75 34.20 -14.57 20.73
C TRP A 75 33.15 -13.65 21.30
N ARG A 76 32.35 -14.12 22.27
CA ARG A 76 31.40 -13.27 23.00
C ARG A 76 32.13 -12.17 23.77
N ASN A 77 33.23 -12.50 24.45
CA ASN A 77 34.01 -11.53 25.22
C ASN A 77 34.76 -10.54 24.32
N HIS A 78 35.26 -10.99 23.16
CA HIS A 78 35.95 -10.12 22.20
C HIS A 78 34.98 -9.19 21.45
N LEU A 79 33.80 -9.69 21.04
CA LEU A 79 32.71 -8.86 20.53
C LEU A 79 32.20 -7.86 21.58
N HIS A 80 32.15 -8.26 22.86
CA HIS A 80 31.80 -7.37 23.98
C HIS A 80 32.88 -6.29 24.24
N SER A 81 34.16 -6.62 24.06
CA SER A 81 35.28 -5.67 24.12
C SER A 81 35.25 -4.67 22.95
N LEU A 82 34.90 -5.12 21.74
CA LEU A 82 34.70 -4.26 20.58
C LEU A 82 33.43 -3.40 20.72
N TRP A 83 32.37 -3.96 21.31
CA TRP A 83 31.18 -3.20 21.72
C TRP A 83 31.57 -2.08 22.67
N LYS A 84 32.43 -2.33 23.69
CA LYS A 84 32.97 -1.28 24.58
C LYS A 84 33.73 -0.18 23.84
N GLN A 85 34.46 -0.49 22.77
CA GLN A 85 35.18 0.51 21.97
C GLN A 85 34.26 1.37 21.08
N THR A 86 33.22 0.77 20.49
CA THR A 86 32.20 1.52 19.72
C THR A 86 31.21 2.29 20.61
N TYR A 87 30.93 1.78 21.80
CA TYR A 87 30.00 2.33 22.79
C TYR A 87 30.51 3.62 23.44
N ARG A 88 31.83 3.87 23.44
CA ARG A 88 32.42 5.14 23.94
C ARG A 88 32.14 6.38 23.08
N LYS A 89 31.52 6.23 21.90
CA LYS A 89 31.10 7.37 21.04
C LYS A 89 29.71 7.93 21.39
N ASP A 90 28.99 7.33 22.34
CA ASP A 90 27.65 7.79 22.73
C ASP A 90 27.69 9.15 23.44
N GLN A 91 26.83 10.09 23.02
CA GLN A 91 26.80 11.46 23.53
C GLN A 91 26.50 11.52 25.03
N ALA A 92 25.72 10.56 25.56
CA ALA A 92 25.38 10.47 26.99
C ALA A 92 26.61 10.28 27.89
N TRP A 93 27.71 9.74 27.36
CA TRP A 93 28.95 9.56 28.10
C TRP A 93 29.69 10.88 28.41
N LYS A 94 29.40 11.98 27.70
CA LYS A 94 30.00 13.31 27.96
C LYS A 94 29.52 13.92 29.29
N TYR A 95 28.29 13.60 29.67
CA TYR A 95 27.59 14.17 30.82
C TYR A 95 27.68 13.32 32.09
N ARG A 96 28.68 12.42 32.21
CA ARG A 96 28.88 11.58 33.40
C ARG A 96 30.21 11.78 34.13
N VAL A 97 30.22 11.45 35.41
CA VAL A 97 31.39 11.14 36.24
C VAL A 97 31.22 9.72 36.78
N GLU A 98 32.29 8.92 36.76
CA GLU A 98 32.27 7.58 37.36
C GLU A 98 32.60 7.70 38.84
N VAL A 99 31.75 7.11 39.68
CA VAL A 99 31.93 7.11 41.14
C VAL A 99 32.08 5.67 41.59
N GLU A 100 33.21 5.38 42.24
CA GLU A 100 33.47 4.11 42.91
C GLU A 100 32.96 4.23 44.35
N MET A 101 32.07 3.34 44.77
CA MET A 101 31.51 3.38 46.13
C MET A 101 31.66 2.08 46.90
N ASP A 102 31.89 0.93 46.25
CA ASP A 102 32.05 -0.36 46.92
C ASP A 102 33.13 -1.22 46.23
N GLU A 103 34.26 -1.46 46.89
CA GLU A 103 35.36 -2.30 46.38
C GLU A 103 34.94 -3.77 46.16
N GLN A 104 33.83 -4.21 46.76
CA GLN A 104 33.36 -5.60 46.69
C GLN A 104 32.46 -5.90 45.48
N LYS A 105 31.95 -4.90 44.76
CA LYS A 105 31.12 -5.09 43.57
C LYS A 105 31.79 -4.37 42.42
N GLY A 106 32.43 -5.13 41.51
CA GLY A 106 33.24 -4.61 40.40
C GLY A 106 32.50 -3.82 39.30
N TYR A 107 31.41 -3.11 39.62
CA TYR A 107 30.72 -2.19 38.71
C TYR A 107 30.72 -0.76 39.28
N LYS A 108 30.99 0.21 38.41
CA LYS A 108 31.06 1.63 38.76
C LYS A 108 29.70 2.30 38.62
N TYR A 109 29.38 3.24 39.51
CA TYR A 109 28.16 4.05 39.40
C TYR A 109 28.39 5.27 38.51
N LEU A 110 27.31 5.81 37.95
CA LEU A 110 27.36 6.98 37.07
C LEU A 110 26.69 8.18 37.73
N GLN A 111 27.42 9.25 37.97
CA GLN A 111 26.91 10.54 38.41
C GLN A 111 26.66 11.45 37.22
N CYS A 112 25.48 12.08 37.17
CA CYS A 112 25.12 13.05 36.13
C CYS A 112 25.82 14.39 36.37
N LYS A 113 26.53 14.96 35.39
CA LYS A 113 27.20 16.27 35.50
C LYS A 113 26.25 17.47 35.57
N LEU A 114 24.98 17.29 35.21
CA LEU A 114 24.00 18.39 35.13
C LEU A 114 23.19 18.58 36.41
N CYS A 115 22.98 17.50 37.18
CA CYS A 115 22.18 17.56 38.42
C CYS A 115 22.78 16.75 39.58
N ASP A 116 24.02 16.26 39.43
CA ASP A 116 24.79 15.48 40.41
C ASP A 116 24.13 14.21 40.95
N LYS A 117 23.05 13.77 40.31
CA LYS A 117 22.34 12.55 40.72
C LYS A 117 23.15 11.30 40.37
N ILE A 118 23.34 10.44 41.37
CA ILE A 118 24.00 9.14 41.22
C ILE A 118 23.00 8.09 40.73
N LEU A 119 23.27 7.51 39.57
CA LEU A 119 22.45 6.49 38.95
C LEU A 119 23.05 5.11 39.20
N LYS A 120 22.25 4.26 39.87
CA LYS A 120 22.58 2.86 40.08
C LYS A 120 22.29 2.07 38.80
N GLY A 121 23.30 1.57 38.10
CA GLY A 121 23.15 0.76 36.88
C GLY A 121 23.86 1.34 35.65
N TRP A 122 23.58 0.76 34.48
CA TRP A 122 24.27 1.08 33.22
C TRP A 122 23.79 2.39 32.58
N VAL A 123 24.55 2.88 31.60
CA VAL A 123 24.32 4.16 30.85
C VAL A 123 22.91 4.33 30.30
N TYR A 124 22.17 3.25 30.07
CA TYR A 124 20.76 3.30 29.68
C TYR A 124 19.92 4.17 30.63
N ARG A 125 20.14 4.03 31.95
CA ARG A 125 19.48 4.84 32.98
C ARG A 125 19.89 6.32 32.91
N MET A 126 21.12 6.60 32.51
CA MET A 126 21.61 7.96 32.26
C MET A 126 20.97 8.58 31.02
N LYS A 127 20.68 7.79 29.98
CA LYS A 127 19.95 8.26 28.80
C LYS A 127 18.50 8.61 29.12
N GLU A 128 17.80 7.75 29.85
CA GLU A 128 16.41 8.04 30.28
C GLU A 128 16.36 9.32 31.14
N HIS A 129 17.32 9.47 32.06
CA HIS A 129 17.49 10.65 32.89
C HIS A 129 17.76 11.94 32.09
N LEU A 130 18.67 11.90 31.10
CA LEU A 130 19.01 13.06 30.26
C LEU A 130 17.96 13.37 29.18
N ALA A 131 17.22 12.36 28.70
CA ALA A 131 16.19 12.51 27.66
C ALA A 131 14.83 12.98 28.22
N SER A 132 14.74 13.21 29.53
CA SER A 132 13.53 13.56 30.26
C SER A 132 12.37 12.57 30.04
N ILE A 133 12.69 11.28 29.87
CA ILE A 133 11.71 10.22 29.68
C ILE A 133 11.32 9.68 31.06
N HIS A 134 10.02 9.61 31.33
CA HIS A 134 9.50 9.06 32.58
C HIS A 134 9.58 7.52 32.52
N GLY A 135 10.36 6.92 33.42
CA GLY A 135 10.68 5.49 33.40
C GLY A 135 11.42 5.04 34.65
N ASN A 136 12.52 4.31 34.48
CA ASN A 136 13.25 3.68 35.60
C ASN A 136 14.02 4.68 36.48
N VAL A 137 14.20 5.91 36.02
CA VAL A 137 14.96 6.97 36.70
C VAL A 137 14.24 8.30 36.55
N VAL A 138 14.26 9.12 37.60
CA VAL A 138 13.68 10.46 37.59
C VAL A 138 14.40 11.33 36.55
N PRO A 139 13.68 12.06 35.67
CA PRO A 139 14.28 12.92 34.66
C PRO A 139 15.14 14.04 35.27
N CYS A 140 16.15 14.49 34.53
CA CYS A 140 17.05 15.54 34.96
C CYS A 140 16.39 16.92 34.81
N THR A 141 16.40 17.71 35.89
CA THR A 141 15.78 19.05 35.91
C THR A 141 16.61 20.12 35.22
N ASN A 142 17.90 19.87 34.96
CA ASN A 142 18.87 20.87 34.50
C ASN A 142 19.33 20.64 33.04
N VAL A 143 18.56 19.93 32.22
CA VAL A 143 18.91 19.65 30.82
C VAL A 143 18.47 20.81 29.92
N THR A 144 19.38 21.33 29.07
CA THR A 144 19.02 22.36 28.08
C THR A 144 18.50 21.74 26.78
N LEU A 145 17.65 22.47 26.03
CA LEU A 145 17.02 21.99 24.79
C LEU A 145 18.05 21.48 23.75
N LYS A 146 19.25 22.07 23.71
CA LYS A 146 20.34 21.64 22.80
C LYS A 146 20.91 20.26 23.15
N ASP A 147 20.82 19.83 24.41
CA ASP A 147 21.32 18.53 24.88
C ASP A 147 20.33 17.38 24.57
N LEU A 148 19.03 17.69 24.40
CA LEU A 148 17.96 16.72 24.13
C LEU A 148 17.90 16.27 22.66
N GLU A 149 18.18 17.18 21.72
CA GLU A 149 18.05 16.91 20.28
C GLU A 149 19.03 15.83 19.78
N GLY A 150 20.25 15.78 20.35
CA GLY A 150 21.27 14.80 19.99
C GLY A 150 20.99 13.38 20.49
N ASN A 151 20.24 13.20 21.59
CA ASN A 151 19.95 11.89 22.19
C ASN A 151 18.64 11.26 21.69
N LYS A 152 17.66 12.05 21.22
CA LYS A 152 16.41 11.52 20.64
C LYS A 152 16.61 10.89 19.26
N GLN A 153 17.51 11.42 18.43
CA GLN A 153 17.69 10.97 17.04
C GLN A 153 18.22 9.53 16.90
N GLY A 154 18.94 9.00 17.90
CA GLY A 154 19.51 7.64 17.84
C GLY A 154 18.54 6.52 18.25
N LEU A 155 17.76 6.73 19.31
CA LEU A 155 16.77 5.77 19.83
C LEU A 155 15.50 5.74 18.97
N ASP A 156 15.08 6.88 18.44
CA ASP A 156 13.87 7.00 17.61
C ASP A 156 14.06 6.37 16.22
N LYS A 157 15.27 6.42 15.66
CA LYS A 157 15.55 5.84 14.34
C LYS A 157 15.50 4.32 14.33
N GLU A 158 16.10 3.65 15.32
CA GLU A 158 16.10 2.18 15.42
C GLU A 158 14.70 1.65 15.77
N ALA A 159 14.00 2.30 16.71
CA ALA A 159 12.62 1.93 17.04
C ALA A 159 11.69 2.11 15.82
N ARG A 160 11.84 3.20 15.08
CA ARG A 160 11.12 3.46 13.83
C ARG A 160 11.45 2.42 12.76
N GLU A 161 12.73 2.10 12.55
CA GLU A 161 13.15 1.07 11.60
C GLU A 161 12.54 -0.30 11.93
N ASN A 162 12.56 -0.71 13.19
CA ASN A 162 11.93 -1.97 13.61
C ASN A 162 10.41 -1.97 13.40
N THR A 163 9.73 -0.88 13.79
CA THR A 163 8.28 -0.74 13.61
C THR A 163 7.89 -0.77 12.13
N CYS A 164 8.64 -0.06 11.27
CA CYS A 164 8.41 -0.07 9.83
C CYS A 164 8.67 -1.45 9.20
N MET A 165 9.64 -2.21 9.72
CA MET A 165 9.92 -3.57 9.26
C MET A 165 8.80 -4.54 9.61
N ASP A 166 8.20 -4.45 10.79
CA ASP A 166 7.07 -5.31 11.17
C ASP A 166 5.80 -4.97 10.39
N ILE A 167 5.55 -3.67 10.14
CA ILE A 167 4.50 -3.23 9.22
C ILE A 167 4.72 -3.84 7.82
N ALA A 168 5.94 -3.74 7.28
CA ALA A 168 6.26 -4.30 5.96
C ALA A 168 6.08 -5.83 5.91
N ARG A 169 6.44 -6.54 6.99
CA ARG A 169 6.23 -7.99 7.13
C ARG A 169 4.74 -8.34 7.08
N PHE A 170 3.89 -7.59 7.79
CA PHE A 170 2.43 -7.79 7.76
C PHE A 170 1.86 -7.70 6.34
N PHE A 171 2.26 -6.69 5.55
CA PHE A 171 1.84 -6.54 4.15
C PHE A 171 2.28 -7.72 3.28
N TYR A 172 3.53 -8.17 3.47
CA TYR A 172 4.12 -9.28 2.73
C TYR A 172 3.42 -10.61 3.04
N GLU A 173 3.26 -10.96 4.31
CA GLU A 173 2.65 -12.22 4.74
C GLU A 173 1.17 -12.34 4.33
N ASN A 174 0.42 -11.23 4.41
CA ASN A 174 -1.01 -11.22 4.12
C ASN A 174 -1.35 -10.90 2.66
N GLY A 175 -0.33 -10.78 1.78
CA GLY A 175 -0.49 -10.49 0.36
C GLY A 175 -1.27 -9.20 0.09
N ARG A 176 -1.09 -8.18 0.92
CA ARG A 176 -1.80 -6.89 0.79
C ARG A 176 -1.01 -5.96 -0.12
N ALA A 177 -1.71 -5.27 -1.02
CA ALA A 177 -1.07 -4.32 -1.93
C ALA A 177 -0.49 -3.12 -1.15
N PHE A 178 0.73 -2.70 -1.49
CA PHE A 178 1.47 -1.66 -0.75
C PHE A 178 0.84 -0.26 -0.86
N ASN A 179 -0.02 -0.03 -1.87
CA ASN A 179 -0.83 1.18 -2.02
C ASN A 179 -1.79 1.42 -0.83
N VAL A 180 -2.18 0.38 -0.09
CA VAL A 180 -3.03 0.48 1.10
C VAL A 180 -2.37 1.31 2.21
N ALA A 181 -1.04 1.35 2.27
CA ALA A 181 -0.31 2.20 3.23
C ALA A 181 -0.51 3.70 2.99
N SER A 182 -0.94 4.09 1.78
CA SER A 182 -1.30 5.47 1.45
C SER A 182 -2.76 5.82 1.77
N SER A 183 -3.56 4.85 2.23
CA SER A 183 -4.95 5.10 2.58
C SER A 183 -5.07 5.95 3.85
N PRO A 184 -6.05 6.89 3.91
CA PRO A 184 -6.30 7.68 5.12
C PRO A 184 -6.60 6.80 6.35
N SER A 185 -7.25 5.65 6.15
CA SER A 185 -7.58 4.70 7.21
C SER A 185 -6.32 4.07 7.82
N PHE A 186 -5.31 3.73 7.00
CA PHE A 186 -4.03 3.22 7.48
C PHE A 186 -3.28 4.26 8.32
N VAL A 187 -3.26 5.52 7.86
CA VAL A 187 -2.63 6.63 8.59
C VAL A 187 -3.36 6.90 9.91
N ASN A 188 -4.69 6.88 9.90
CA ASN A 188 -5.50 7.08 11.10
C ASN A 188 -5.34 5.92 12.08
N MET A 189 -5.26 4.67 11.59
CA MET A 189 -4.98 3.49 12.42
C MET A 189 -3.66 3.67 13.16
N LEU A 190 -2.56 3.97 12.47
CA LEU A 190 -1.26 4.19 13.11
C LEU A 190 -1.28 5.37 14.10
N ARG A 191 -2.02 6.43 13.78
CA ARG A 191 -2.21 7.57 14.69
C ARG A 191 -2.98 7.18 15.95
N SER A 192 -4.07 6.42 15.82
CA SER A 192 -4.88 5.96 16.95
C SER A 192 -4.09 4.97 17.82
N VAL A 193 -3.35 4.06 17.21
CA VAL A 193 -2.44 3.13 17.93
C VAL A 193 -1.36 3.92 18.67
N GLY A 194 -0.75 4.91 18.00
CA GLY A 194 0.25 5.79 18.62
C GLY A 194 -0.30 6.63 19.77
N ASN A 195 -1.54 7.14 19.65
CA ASN A 195 -2.21 7.91 20.69
C ASN A 195 -2.62 7.05 21.89
N TYR A 196 -2.98 5.78 21.67
CA TYR A 196 -3.32 4.85 22.74
C TYR A 196 -2.08 4.42 23.53
N GLY A 197 -0.96 4.15 22.85
CA GLY A 197 0.32 3.81 23.48
C GLY A 197 0.55 2.30 23.67
N ARG A 198 1.44 1.94 24.60
CA ARG A 198 1.99 0.57 24.75
C ARG A 198 1.00 -0.47 25.29
N ASP A 199 -0.11 -0.03 25.89
CA ASP A 199 -1.06 -0.92 26.56
C ASP A 199 -2.18 -1.43 25.65
N LEU A 200 -2.12 -1.13 24.35
CA LEU A 200 -3.09 -1.62 23.38
C LEU A 200 -2.95 -3.13 23.23
N LYS A 201 -3.92 -3.90 23.73
CA LYS A 201 -4.05 -5.32 23.40
C LYS A 201 -4.54 -5.46 21.96
N GLU A 202 -3.92 -6.35 21.19
CA GLU A 202 -4.37 -6.64 19.84
C GLU A 202 -5.84 -7.12 19.82
N PRO A 203 -6.67 -6.61 18.88
CA PRO A 203 -8.02 -7.11 18.70
C PRO A 203 -8.02 -8.59 18.28
N THR A 204 -8.90 -9.38 18.87
CA THR A 204 -9.06 -10.78 18.48
C THR A 204 -9.79 -10.92 17.15
N THR A 205 -9.60 -12.04 16.45
CA THR A 205 -10.30 -12.33 15.18
C THR A 205 -11.83 -12.27 15.32
N HIS A 206 -12.35 -12.70 16.47
CA HIS A 206 -13.77 -12.64 16.77
C HIS A 206 -14.26 -11.19 16.89
N GLU A 207 -13.55 -10.35 17.67
CA GLU A 207 -13.90 -8.92 17.80
C GLU A 207 -13.82 -8.18 16.47
N LEU A 208 -12.80 -8.47 15.66
CA LEU A 208 -12.65 -7.87 14.33
C LEU A 208 -13.75 -8.27 13.36
N SER A 209 -14.22 -9.52 13.39
CA SER A 209 -15.21 -10.03 12.43
C SER A 209 -16.66 -9.80 12.86
N THR A 210 -16.92 -9.63 14.16
CA THR A 210 -18.26 -9.47 14.69
C THR A 210 -18.47 -8.05 15.20
N THR A 211 -18.06 -7.75 16.43
CA THR A 211 -18.42 -6.51 17.13
C THR A 211 -17.93 -5.25 16.43
N LEU A 212 -16.66 -5.22 16.00
CA LEU A 212 -16.06 -4.03 15.38
C LEU A 212 -16.54 -3.82 13.93
N LEU A 213 -16.67 -4.91 13.17
CA LEU A 213 -17.16 -4.84 11.80
C LEU A 213 -18.64 -4.48 11.74
N MET A 214 -19.46 -5.04 12.64
CA MET A 214 -20.89 -4.68 12.76
C MET A 214 -21.05 -3.22 13.17
N ALA A 215 -20.23 -2.71 14.09
CA ALA A 215 -20.26 -1.30 14.46
C ALA A 215 -19.90 -0.37 13.28
N GLU A 216 -18.87 -0.72 12.51
CA GLU A 216 -18.47 0.05 11.32
C GLU A 216 -19.49 -0.09 10.18
N GLU A 217 -20.15 -1.24 10.03
CA GLU A 217 -21.25 -1.44 9.10
C GLU A 217 -22.44 -0.54 9.45
N VAL A 218 -22.82 -0.46 10.73
CA VAL A 218 -23.89 0.45 11.19
C VAL A 218 -23.53 1.91 10.94
N ASN A 219 -22.29 2.32 11.19
CA ASN A 219 -21.80 3.67 10.91
C ASN A 219 -21.80 3.97 9.39
N THR A 220 -21.39 3.01 8.57
CA THR A 220 -21.44 3.15 7.11
C THR A 220 -22.89 3.21 6.63
N GLN A 221 -23.77 2.42 7.23
CA GLN A 221 -25.18 2.35 6.87
C GLN A 221 -25.91 3.65 7.23
N SER A 222 -25.62 4.28 8.36
CA SER A 222 -26.18 5.59 8.72
C SER A 222 -25.73 6.68 7.75
N ILE A 223 -24.45 6.71 7.37
CA ILE A 223 -23.94 7.63 6.34
C ILE A 223 -24.64 7.38 4.99
N VAL A 224 -24.80 6.12 4.60
CA VAL A 224 -25.51 5.75 3.37
C VAL A 224 -26.98 6.16 3.43
N ASP A 225 -27.64 6.03 4.57
CA ASP A 225 -29.04 6.38 4.74
C ASP A 225 -29.25 7.91 4.80
N GLU A 226 -28.31 8.67 5.35
CA GLU A 226 -28.28 10.13 5.24
C GLU A 226 -28.11 10.60 3.79
N VAL A 227 -27.21 9.95 3.04
CA VAL A 227 -27.03 10.22 1.61
C VAL A 227 -28.27 9.80 0.83
N ARG A 228 -28.91 8.67 1.14
CA ARG A 228 -30.18 8.22 0.53
C ARG A 228 -31.33 9.18 0.82
N LYS A 229 -31.39 9.82 1.98
CA LYS A 229 -32.41 10.85 2.27
C LYS A 229 -32.27 12.09 1.38
N HIS A 230 -31.05 12.40 0.95
CA HIS A 230 -30.75 13.51 0.03
C HIS A 230 -30.67 13.07 -1.44
N MET A 231 -30.75 11.77 -1.72
CA MET A 231 -30.71 11.19 -3.05
C MET A 231 -32.05 10.56 -3.38
N ASP A 232 -32.78 11.18 -4.31
CA ASP A 232 -34.02 10.61 -4.83
C ASP A 232 -33.85 9.13 -5.19
N SER A 233 -34.76 8.34 -4.64
CA SER A 233 -34.80 6.88 -4.67
C SER A 233 -34.60 6.33 -6.09
N ASN A 234 -33.68 5.35 -6.21
CA ASN A 234 -33.30 4.63 -7.43
C ASN A 234 -32.22 5.29 -8.31
N ILE A 235 -30.99 5.33 -7.81
CA ILE A 235 -29.81 5.61 -8.63
C ILE A 235 -29.22 4.28 -9.13
N GLY A 236 -29.64 3.88 -10.34
CA GLY A 236 -28.80 3.11 -11.25
C GLY A 236 -27.61 3.95 -11.72
N VAL A 237 -26.58 3.31 -12.29
CA VAL A 237 -25.20 3.79 -12.59
C VAL A 237 -25.06 5.07 -13.47
N HIS A 238 -26.08 5.90 -13.59
CA HIS A 238 -26.02 7.19 -14.27
C HIS A 238 -26.22 8.36 -13.29
N TYR A 239 -25.35 8.45 -12.28
CA TYR A 239 -24.88 9.74 -11.78
C TYR A 239 -23.56 10.03 -12.49
N VAL A 240 -23.49 11.11 -13.26
CA VAL A 240 -22.26 11.55 -13.94
C VAL A 240 -21.35 12.18 -12.90
N GLY A 241 -20.63 11.32 -12.18
CA GLY A 241 -19.44 11.64 -11.42
C GLY A 241 -18.42 10.55 -11.72
N TRP A 242 -17.57 10.77 -12.73
CA TRP A 242 -16.39 9.92 -12.90
C TRP A 242 -15.36 10.32 -11.86
N VAL A 243 -15.14 9.44 -10.89
CA VAL A 243 -13.95 9.46 -10.04
C VAL A 243 -12.82 8.81 -10.83
N GLU A 244 -11.74 9.56 -11.09
CA GLU A 244 -10.48 9.00 -11.58
C GLU A 244 -9.99 7.97 -10.56
N GLY A 245 -9.89 6.70 -10.98
CA GLY A 245 -9.35 5.66 -10.12
C GLY A 245 -9.81 4.28 -10.53
N TYR A 246 -8.94 3.56 -11.25
CA TYR A 246 -8.88 2.12 -11.08
C TYR A 246 -8.59 1.85 -9.60
N GLU A 247 -9.61 1.51 -8.82
CA GLU A 247 -9.53 0.62 -7.65
C GLU A 247 -10.92 0.32 -7.10
N ARG A 248 -11.08 -0.91 -6.61
CA ARG A 248 -12.35 -1.46 -6.13
C ARG A 248 -12.80 -0.71 -4.86
N LYS A 249 -14.07 -0.34 -4.87
CA LYS A 249 -14.98 0.00 -3.74
C LYS A 249 -14.30 0.31 -2.40
N THR A 250 -14.13 1.60 -2.12
CA THR A 250 -14.27 2.16 -0.76
C THR A 250 -14.68 3.62 -0.93
N ILE A 251 -15.50 4.15 -0.04
CA ILE A 251 -15.97 5.55 -0.08
C ILE A 251 -14.72 6.44 0.12
N VAL A 252 -14.27 7.08 -0.97
CA VAL A 252 -13.06 7.92 -0.99
C VAL A 252 -13.45 9.38 -0.72
N LYS A 253 -12.87 9.94 0.34
CA LYS A 253 -12.81 11.38 0.60
C LYS A 253 -12.02 12.04 -0.55
N LEU A 254 -12.71 12.91 -1.30
CA LEU A 254 -12.23 13.62 -2.49
C LEU A 254 -10.94 14.43 -2.23
N PRO A 255 -9.89 14.26 -3.05
CA PRO A 255 -8.93 15.33 -3.31
C PRO A 255 -9.02 15.81 -4.76
N ARG A 256 -9.22 17.13 -4.87
CA ARG A 256 -8.94 17.99 -6.04
C ARG A 256 -9.78 17.76 -7.31
N LYS A 257 -10.90 18.49 -7.35
CA LYS A 257 -11.40 19.30 -8.48
C LYS A 257 -10.85 18.91 -9.87
N GLN A 258 -11.46 17.92 -10.50
CA GLN A 258 -12.04 18.18 -11.81
C GLN A 258 -13.53 18.38 -11.62
N SER A 259 -13.83 19.61 -11.24
CA SER A 259 -15.14 20.18 -11.24
C SER A 259 -15.73 20.13 -12.66
N ILE A 260 -16.51 19.09 -12.94
CA ILE A 260 -17.74 19.31 -13.68
C ILE A 260 -18.69 19.81 -12.59
N TRP A 261 -18.68 21.13 -12.38
CA TRP A 261 -19.62 21.79 -11.50
C TRP A 261 -21.04 21.40 -11.93
N HIS A 262 -21.95 21.44 -10.95
CA HIS A 262 -23.39 21.35 -11.06
C HIS A 262 -23.98 22.48 -11.95
N SER A 263 -23.51 22.58 -13.19
CA SER A 263 -24.07 23.43 -14.22
C SER A 263 -24.50 22.53 -15.39
N VAL A 264 -25.80 22.22 -15.37
CA VAL A 264 -26.63 22.07 -16.58
C VAL A 264 -26.37 20.83 -17.42
N LEU A 265 -26.68 19.63 -16.89
CA LEU A 265 -27.20 18.60 -17.78
C LEU A 265 -28.72 18.71 -17.76
N LYS A 266 -29.28 19.43 -18.76
CA LYS A 266 -30.74 19.49 -19.00
C LYS A 266 -31.33 18.10 -19.29
N PHE A 267 -30.48 17.15 -19.71
CA PHE A 267 -30.92 15.84 -20.14
C PHE A 267 -30.04 14.71 -19.62
N LYS A 268 -30.62 13.51 -19.61
CA LYS A 268 -29.99 12.24 -19.24
C LYS A 268 -30.24 11.21 -20.33
N LEU A 269 -29.25 10.37 -20.61
CA LEU A 269 -29.46 9.17 -21.42
C LEU A 269 -29.90 8.02 -20.52
N CYS A 270 -30.94 7.31 -20.93
CA CYS A 270 -31.44 6.12 -20.23
C CYS A 270 -31.61 4.98 -21.24
N LYS A 271 -31.01 3.81 -20.98
CA LYS A 271 -31.24 2.61 -21.79
C LYS A 271 -32.59 1.99 -21.45
N VAL A 272 -33.35 1.63 -22.47
CA VAL A 272 -34.64 0.93 -22.35
C VAL A 272 -34.38 -0.54 -22.06
N ARG A 273 -34.89 -1.01 -20.93
CA ARG A 273 -34.81 -2.41 -20.49
C ARG A 273 -35.89 -3.26 -21.15
N SER A 274 -37.13 -2.75 -21.16
CA SER A 274 -38.29 -3.45 -21.73
C SER A 274 -39.38 -2.46 -22.10
N VAL A 275 -40.18 -2.81 -23.10
CA VAL A 275 -41.41 -2.11 -23.49
C VAL A 275 -42.56 -3.10 -23.33
N GLN A 276 -43.61 -2.71 -22.60
CA GLN A 276 -44.73 -3.57 -22.22
C GLN A 276 -46.05 -2.79 -22.27
N PHE A 277 -47.16 -3.52 -22.38
CA PHE A 277 -48.49 -2.95 -22.28
C PHE A 277 -49.04 -3.17 -20.86
N GLY A 278 -49.57 -2.12 -20.26
CA GLY A 278 -50.20 -2.14 -18.94
C GLY A 278 -51.69 -2.47 -19.02
N GLN A 279 -52.35 -2.34 -17.87
CA GLN A 279 -53.81 -2.39 -17.81
C GLN A 279 -54.41 -1.33 -18.74
N LYS A 280 -55.51 -1.68 -19.43
CA LYS A 280 -56.16 -0.86 -20.46
C LYS A 280 -55.33 -0.61 -21.73
N GLY A 281 -54.32 -1.46 -22.00
CA GLY A 281 -53.54 -1.38 -23.24
C GLY A 281 -52.60 -0.17 -23.32
N ILE A 282 -52.27 0.44 -22.18
CA ILE A 282 -51.39 1.61 -22.13
C ILE A 282 -49.93 1.14 -22.30
N PRO A 283 -49.20 1.55 -23.36
CA PRO A 283 -47.79 1.21 -23.50
C PRO A 283 -46.95 1.96 -22.47
N TYR A 284 -46.00 1.26 -21.86
CA TYR A 284 -44.99 1.85 -20.99
C TYR A 284 -43.63 1.20 -21.24
N LEU A 285 -42.57 1.97 -21.01
CA LEU A 285 -41.21 1.46 -21.04
C LEU A 285 -40.56 1.56 -19.66
N ASN A 286 -39.71 0.59 -19.37
CA ASN A 286 -38.89 0.55 -18.18
C ASN A 286 -37.45 0.86 -18.57
N THR A 287 -36.81 1.76 -17.83
CA THR A 287 -35.40 2.10 -18.01
C THR A 287 -34.51 1.35 -17.02
N TYR A 288 -33.22 1.26 -17.30
CA TYR A 288 -32.23 0.74 -16.34
C TYR A 288 -32.07 1.61 -15.08
N ASP A 289 -32.51 2.86 -15.15
CA ASP A 289 -32.54 3.79 -14.01
C ASP A 289 -33.77 3.56 -13.10
N GLY A 290 -34.58 2.53 -13.37
CA GLY A 290 -35.77 2.24 -12.58
C GLY A 290 -36.96 3.17 -12.86
N ARG A 291 -36.87 4.04 -13.87
CA ARG A 291 -37.97 4.92 -14.28
C ARG A 291 -38.92 4.18 -15.23
N THR A 292 -40.22 4.39 -15.03
CA THR A 292 -41.30 3.91 -15.89
C THR A 292 -41.91 5.09 -16.64
N ILE A 293 -41.81 5.09 -17.97
CA ILE A 293 -42.34 6.16 -18.81
C ILE A 293 -43.53 5.62 -19.59
N ARG A 294 -44.68 6.27 -19.43
CA ARG A 294 -45.93 5.92 -20.12
C ARG A 294 -46.02 6.66 -21.45
N TYR A 295 -46.70 6.06 -22.42
CA TYR A 295 -46.87 6.59 -23.78
C TYR A 295 -45.54 6.89 -24.50
N PRO A 296 -44.60 5.93 -24.56
CA PRO A 296 -43.41 6.10 -25.38
C PRO A 296 -43.76 6.07 -26.88
N ASP A 297 -42.87 6.63 -27.70
CA ASP A 297 -42.97 6.54 -29.16
C ASP A 297 -42.98 5.05 -29.59
N PRO A 298 -43.92 4.62 -30.46
CA PRO A 298 -44.00 3.23 -30.96
C PRO A 298 -42.72 2.71 -31.63
N LEU A 299 -41.84 3.58 -32.09
CA LEU A 299 -40.57 3.22 -32.72
C LEU A 299 -39.49 2.77 -31.72
N ILE A 300 -39.67 3.04 -30.43
CA ILE A 300 -38.71 2.71 -29.38
C ILE A 300 -38.82 1.23 -29.01
N LYS A 301 -37.70 0.50 -29.10
CA LYS A 301 -37.62 -0.93 -28.75
C LYS A 301 -36.72 -1.16 -27.54
N ALA A 302 -36.74 -2.39 -27.02
CA ALA A 302 -35.81 -2.78 -25.97
C ALA A 302 -34.36 -2.67 -26.45
N ASN A 303 -33.47 -2.21 -25.56
CA ASN A 303 -32.05 -1.89 -25.79
C ASN A 303 -31.75 -0.58 -26.52
N ASP A 304 -32.76 0.14 -26.99
CA ASP A 304 -32.58 1.51 -27.46
C ASP A 304 -32.25 2.44 -26.29
N THR A 305 -31.71 3.62 -26.59
CA THR A 305 -31.38 4.63 -25.58
C THR A 305 -32.22 5.86 -25.80
N ILE A 306 -32.90 6.32 -24.76
CA ILE A 306 -33.73 7.53 -24.79
C ILE A 306 -32.98 8.69 -24.14
N LYS A 307 -33.22 9.89 -24.66
CA LYS A 307 -32.78 11.16 -24.09
C LYS A 307 -33.91 11.79 -23.31
N LEU A 308 -33.81 11.70 -22.01
CA LEU A 308 -34.79 12.22 -21.06
C LEU A 308 -34.42 13.64 -20.65
N ASP A 309 -35.36 14.57 -20.71
CA ASP A 309 -35.22 15.86 -20.04
C ASP A 309 -35.46 15.68 -18.54
N LEU A 310 -34.54 16.16 -17.70
CA LEU A 310 -34.61 15.96 -16.25
C LEU A 310 -35.65 16.85 -15.58
N GLU A 311 -36.00 17.99 -16.19
CA GLU A 311 -37.01 18.90 -15.64
C GLU A 311 -38.42 18.37 -15.91
N THR A 312 -38.69 17.97 -17.14
CA THR A 312 -40.03 17.53 -17.55
C THR A 312 -40.25 16.02 -17.43
N ASN A 313 -39.20 15.23 -17.23
CA ASN A 313 -39.21 13.76 -17.30
C ASN A 313 -39.84 13.20 -18.59
N LYS A 314 -39.81 13.98 -19.68
CA LYS A 314 -40.29 13.58 -21.00
C LYS A 314 -39.12 13.15 -21.90
N ILE A 315 -39.43 12.25 -22.83
CA ILE A 315 -38.47 11.82 -23.86
C ILE A 315 -38.37 12.93 -24.90
N THR A 316 -37.16 13.43 -25.13
CA THR A 316 -36.88 14.46 -26.15
C THR A 316 -36.46 13.83 -27.47
N ASP A 317 -35.64 12.78 -27.42
CA ASP A 317 -35.09 12.10 -28.58
C ASP A 317 -34.69 10.67 -28.19
N PHE A 318 -34.45 9.80 -29.16
CA PHE A 318 -34.00 8.43 -28.92
C PHE A 318 -33.01 7.93 -29.98
N ILE A 319 -32.18 6.96 -29.60
CA ILE A 319 -31.19 6.33 -30.44
C ILE A 319 -31.52 4.84 -30.54
N LYS A 320 -31.74 4.38 -31.78
CA LYS A 320 -31.93 2.96 -32.08
C LYS A 320 -30.65 2.17 -31.89
N PHE A 321 -30.77 0.95 -31.37
CA PHE A 321 -29.69 0.00 -31.24
C PHE A 321 -29.38 -0.68 -32.59
N ASP A 322 -28.72 0.08 -33.48
CA ASP A 322 -28.33 -0.35 -34.83
C ASP A 322 -26.82 -0.26 -35.06
N VAL A 323 -26.36 -0.98 -36.09
CA VAL A 323 -24.97 -0.97 -36.56
C VAL A 323 -24.57 0.45 -36.97
N GLY A 324 -23.35 0.86 -36.63
CA GLY A 324 -22.83 2.18 -36.95
C GLY A 324 -23.03 3.25 -35.86
N ASN A 325 -23.74 2.95 -34.77
CA ASN A 325 -23.88 3.86 -33.63
C ASN A 325 -22.76 3.70 -32.59
N VAL A 326 -22.42 4.79 -31.90
CA VAL A 326 -21.42 4.77 -30.81
C VAL A 326 -22.02 4.14 -29.57
N VAL A 327 -21.29 3.19 -29.01
CA VAL A 327 -21.63 2.47 -27.79
C VAL A 327 -20.51 2.53 -26.77
N MET A 328 -20.91 2.44 -25.51
CA MET A 328 -20.05 2.25 -24.35
C MET A 328 -20.33 0.88 -23.72
N VAL A 329 -19.29 0.21 -23.26
CA VAL A 329 -19.42 -1.05 -22.53
C VAL A 329 -19.56 -0.77 -21.03
N THR A 330 -20.64 -1.25 -20.43
CA THR A 330 -20.95 -1.06 -19.00
C THR A 330 -20.49 -2.21 -18.11
N GLY A 331 -20.22 -3.40 -18.68
CA GLY A 331 -19.90 -4.62 -17.91
C GLY A 331 -18.90 -5.56 -18.59
N GLY A 332 -18.31 -6.47 -17.80
CA GLY A 332 -17.35 -7.48 -18.27
C GLY A 332 -15.91 -6.97 -18.43
N ARG A 333 -15.05 -7.77 -19.11
CA ARG A 333 -13.60 -7.48 -19.30
C ARG A 333 -13.33 -6.18 -20.08
N ASN A 334 -14.26 -5.80 -20.95
CA ASN A 334 -14.18 -4.62 -21.81
C ASN A 334 -14.91 -3.39 -21.23
N ARG A 335 -15.32 -3.42 -19.96
CA ARG A 335 -16.01 -2.31 -19.30
C ARG A 335 -15.23 -0.99 -19.42
N GLY A 336 -15.95 0.08 -19.75
CA GLY A 336 -15.41 1.44 -19.90
C GLY A 336 -14.90 1.75 -21.31
N ARG A 337 -14.85 0.76 -22.22
CA ARG A 337 -14.47 1.00 -23.62
C ARG A 337 -15.59 1.63 -24.43
N VAL A 338 -15.22 2.47 -25.40
CA VAL A 338 -16.15 3.18 -26.28
C VAL A 338 -15.75 2.95 -27.73
N GLY A 339 -16.71 2.49 -28.54
CA GLY A 339 -16.49 2.22 -29.95
C GLY A 339 -17.78 2.20 -30.75
N ILE A 340 -17.68 1.87 -32.04
CA ILE A 340 -18.80 1.80 -32.98
C ILE A 340 -19.21 0.34 -33.15
N ILE A 341 -20.52 0.05 -33.15
CA ILE A 341 -21.01 -1.30 -33.44
C ILE A 341 -20.70 -1.63 -34.91
N LYS A 342 -19.99 -2.73 -35.14
CA LYS A 342 -19.70 -3.27 -36.47
C LYS A 342 -20.69 -4.35 -36.89
N ASN A 343 -20.89 -5.33 -36.00
CA ASN A 343 -21.73 -6.47 -36.31
C ASN A 343 -22.46 -6.97 -35.06
N ARG A 344 -23.64 -7.55 -35.25
CA ARG A 344 -24.45 -8.20 -34.20
C ARG A 344 -24.69 -9.64 -34.61
N GLU A 345 -24.11 -10.55 -33.85
CA GLU A 345 -24.31 -11.98 -34.02
C GLU A 345 -25.47 -12.46 -33.15
N LYS A 346 -26.51 -12.97 -33.82
CA LYS A 346 -27.65 -13.61 -33.17
C LYS A 346 -27.51 -15.11 -33.29
N GLN A 347 -27.27 -15.79 -32.17
CA GLN A 347 -27.33 -17.24 -32.08
C GLN A 347 -28.64 -17.65 -31.39
N LYS A 348 -29.36 -18.63 -31.94
CA LYS A 348 -30.59 -19.14 -31.32
C LYS A 348 -30.22 -19.84 -30.01
N GLY A 349 -30.84 -19.44 -28.90
CA GLY A 349 -30.65 -20.07 -27.59
C GLY A 349 -29.40 -19.63 -26.80
N SER A 350 -28.56 -18.74 -27.35
CA SER A 350 -27.40 -18.18 -26.66
C SER A 350 -27.49 -16.66 -26.55
N PHE A 351 -26.61 -16.07 -25.75
CA PHE A 351 -26.53 -14.61 -25.62
C PHE A 351 -26.08 -13.99 -26.94
N GLU A 352 -26.77 -12.94 -27.38
CA GLU A 352 -26.35 -12.18 -28.55
C GLU A 352 -25.01 -11.47 -28.29
N THR A 353 -24.10 -11.63 -29.25
CA THR A 353 -22.75 -11.06 -29.19
C THR A 353 -22.65 -9.88 -30.13
N VAL A 354 -22.07 -8.79 -29.65
CA VAL A 354 -21.92 -7.52 -30.37
C VAL A 354 -20.44 -7.25 -30.55
N HIS A 355 -20.03 -7.10 -31.81
CA HIS A 355 -18.67 -6.74 -32.21
C HIS A 355 -18.55 -5.23 -32.33
N ILE A 356 -17.59 -4.67 -31.62
CA ILE A 356 -17.38 -3.23 -31.47
C ILE A 356 -15.95 -2.90 -31.90
N GLN A 357 -15.79 -1.82 -32.66
CA GLN A 357 -14.48 -1.28 -33.05
C GLN A 357 -14.23 0.06 -32.36
N ASP A 358 -13.11 0.16 -31.64
CA ASP A 358 -12.65 1.42 -31.04
C ASP A 358 -12.12 2.41 -32.10
N ALA A 359 -11.90 3.67 -31.70
CA ALA A 359 -11.34 4.70 -32.58
C ALA A 359 -9.90 4.39 -33.09
N LEU A 360 -9.14 3.54 -32.40
CA LEU A 360 -7.82 3.06 -32.83
C LEU A 360 -7.89 1.84 -33.78
N GLY A 361 -9.09 1.39 -34.14
CA GLY A 361 -9.29 0.22 -34.99
C GLY A 361 -9.28 -1.12 -34.25
N HIS A 362 -9.03 -1.13 -32.93
CA HIS A 362 -9.08 -2.35 -32.13
C HIS A 362 -10.50 -2.91 -32.04
N GLU A 363 -10.67 -4.16 -32.44
CA GLU A 363 -11.96 -4.86 -32.38
C GLU A 363 -12.07 -5.74 -31.14
N PHE A 364 -13.26 -5.78 -30.56
CA PHE A 364 -13.58 -6.67 -29.44
C PHE A 364 -15.08 -6.98 -29.39
N ALA A 365 -15.39 -8.10 -28.76
CA ALA A 365 -16.77 -8.58 -28.61
C ALA A 365 -17.27 -8.43 -27.16
N THR A 366 -18.57 -8.17 -27.02
CA THR A 366 -19.27 -8.18 -25.72
C THR A 366 -20.70 -8.71 -25.87
N ARG A 367 -21.28 -9.20 -24.76
CA ARG A 367 -22.70 -9.58 -24.72
C ARG A 367 -23.59 -8.33 -24.83
N LEU A 368 -24.72 -8.41 -25.53
CA LEU A 368 -25.65 -7.30 -25.74
C LEU A 368 -26.08 -6.59 -24.43
N GLY A 369 -26.25 -7.33 -23.33
CA GLY A 369 -26.62 -6.75 -22.03
C GLY A 369 -25.62 -5.70 -21.51
N ASN A 370 -24.35 -5.83 -21.87
CA ASN A 370 -23.27 -4.94 -21.45
C ASN A 370 -23.05 -3.74 -22.39
N VAL A 371 -23.79 -3.65 -23.49
CA VAL A 371 -23.64 -2.59 -24.49
C VAL A 371 -24.64 -1.48 -24.22
N TYR A 372 -24.18 -0.24 -24.21
CA TYR A 372 -25.01 0.94 -23.99
C TYR A 372 -24.78 1.96 -25.10
N THR A 373 -25.81 2.35 -25.84
CA THR A 373 -25.68 3.31 -26.94
C THR A 373 -25.61 4.74 -26.41
N ILE A 374 -24.58 5.48 -26.79
CA ILE A 374 -24.33 6.83 -26.27
C ILE A 374 -24.44 7.92 -27.35
N GLY A 375 -24.54 7.55 -28.62
CA GLY A 375 -24.58 8.51 -29.72
C GLY A 375 -25.01 7.90 -31.05
N LYS A 376 -25.36 8.79 -31.98
CA LYS A 376 -25.76 8.44 -33.35
C LYS A 376 -24.54 8.55 -34.28
N GLY A 377 -24.29 7.54 -35.09
CA GLY A 377 -23.11 7.50 -35.96
C GLY A 377 -21.81 7.46 -35.15
N SER A 378 -20.88 8.38 -35.44
CA SER A 378 -19.59 8.53 -34.73
C SER A 378 -19.61 9.57 -33.61
N LYS A 379 -20.71 10.33 -33.43
CA LYS A 379 -20.78 11.45 -32.48
C LYS A 379 -21.52 11.03 -31.19
N PRO A 380 -20.84 10.97 -30.03
CA PRO A 380 -21.50 10.75 -28.75
C PRO A 380 -22.34 11.97 -28.35
N TRP A 381 -23.49 11.76 -27.72
CA TRP A 381 -24.33 12.83 -27.16
C TRP A 381 -23.87 13.29 -25.78
N VAL A 382 -22.99 12.51 -25.14
CA VAL A 382 -22.38 12.81 -23.84
C VAL A 382 -20.88 13.05 -23.98
N SER A 383 -20.33 13.90 -23.12
CA SER A 383 -18.88 14.09 -23.04
C SER A 383 -18.20 12.83 -22.51
N LEU A 384 -17.09 12.46 -23.14
CA LEU A 384 -16.32 11.28 -22.76
C LEU A 384 -15.19 11.66 -21.78
N PRO A 385 -14.82 10.76 -20.86
CA PRO A 385 -13.71 10.98 -19.93
C PRO A 385 -12.35 11.04 -20.65
N LYS A 386 -11.30 11.45 -19.94
CA LYS A 386 -9.93 11.49 -20.45
C LYS A 386 -9.55 10.11 -21.01
N GLY A 387 -9.11 10.08 -22.26
CA GLY A 387 -8.83 8.83 -22.98
C GLY A 387 -9.96 8.33 -23.88
N LYS A 388 -11.12 9.00 -23.93
CA LYS A 388 -12.23 8.73 -24.86
C LYS A 388 -12.72 7.27 -24.87
N GLY A 389 -12.52 6.54 -23.78
CA GLY A 389 -12.86 5.11 -23.70
C GLY A 389 -11.93 4.18 -24.49
N ILE A 390 -10.73 4.63 -24.84
CA ILE A 390 -9.72 3.82 -25.53
C ILE A 390 -8.88 3.08 -24.49
N LYS A 391 -8.84 1.75 -24.58
CA LYS A 391 -7.99 0.92 -23.74
C LYS A 391 -6.63 0.71 -24.43
N LEU A 392 -5.59 1.29 -23.85
CA LEU A 392 -4.21 1.11 -24.29
C LEU A 392 -3.69 -0.28 -23.90
N SER A 393 -2.70 -0.77 -24.64
CA SER A 393 -1.95 -1.95 -24.24
C SER A 393 -1.06 -1.65 -23.03
N ILE A 394 -0.67 -2.70 -22.28
CA ILE A 394 0.20 -2.57 -21.10
C ILE A 394 1.52 -1.84 -21.46
N ILE A 395 2.06 -2.10 -22.65
CA ILE A 395 3.28 -1.49 -23.16
C ILE A 395 3.06 -0.01 -23.46
N GLU A 396 1.97 0.35 -24.12
CA GLU A 396 1.63 1.74 -24.42
C GLU A 396 1.34 2.55 -23.15
N GLU A 397 0.66 1.95 -22.17
CA GLU A 397 0.47 2.59 -20.86
C GLU A 397 1.80 2.82 -20.16
N ALA A 398 2.72 1.85 -20.17
CA ALA A 398 4.04 1.99 -19.58
C ALA A 398 4.85 3.11 -20.26
N ARG A 399 4.85 3.15 -21.61
CA ARG A 399 5.51 4.22 -22.38
C ARG A 399 4.91 5.60 -22.08
N LYS A 400 3.57 5.69 -21.98
CA LYS A 400 2.88 6.94 -21.64
C LYS A 400 3.23 7.41 -20.22
N ARG A 401 3.33 6.50 -19.24
CA ARG A 401 3.76 6.82 -17.88
C ARG A 401 5.21 7.29 -17.84
N GLN A 402 6.11 6.63 -18.58
CA GLN A 402 7.51 7.04 -18.70
C GLN A 402 7.63 8.45 -19.31
N ALA A 403 6.94 8.71 -20.42
CA ALA A 403 6.94 10.03 -21.05
C ALA A 403 6.40 11.14 -20.13
N GLN A 404 5.34 10.86 -19.36
CA GLN A 404 4.81 11.80 -18.38
C GLN A 404 5.78 12.06 -17.23
N ALA A 405 6.49 11.04 -16.75
CA ALA A 405 7.51 11.19 -15.72
C ALA A 405 8.65 12.10 -16.21
N THR A 406 9.17 11.84 -17.42
CA THR A 406 10.24 12.66 -18.02
C THR A 406 9.81 14.11 -18.22
N ALA A 407 8.57 14.34 -18.68
CA ALA A 407 8.02 15.69 -18.88
C ALA A 407 7.74 16.48 -17.59
N THR A 408 7.74 15.82 -16.43
CA THR A 408 7.58 16.49 -15.12
C THR A 408 8.93 16.80 -14.46
N THR A 409 10.01 16.20 -14.97
CA THR A 409 11.38 16.39 -14.45
C THR A 409 12.20 17.40 -15.27
N ALA A 410 11.71 17.75 -16.45
CA ALA A 410 12.17 18.88 -17.26
C ALA A 410 11.26 20.08 -16.99
#